data_AF-A0A845U0A8-F1
#
_entry.id   AF-A0A845U0A8-F1
#
_cell.length_a   1.000
_cell.length_b   1.000
_cell.length_c   1.000
_cell.angle_alpha   90.00
_cell.angle_beta   90.00
_cell.angle_gamma   90.00
#
_symmetry.space_group_name_H-M   'P 1'
#
loop_
_entity.id
_entity.type
_entity.pdbx_description
1 polymer ?
#
loop_
_entity_poly.entity_id
_entity_poly.type
_entity_poly.pdbx_seq_one_letter_code
_entity_poly.pdbx_strand_id
1 'polypeptide(L)'
;MDTKSPAVHSSAGHETRDANPRSLLIFGGAIVATLVFLSFLMLGVFRFFSNTQSLGPPASPFAQQRPLPPAPRLQVEPQLDLGQLHAREDEKLHGYGWVDRNAGVVRLPIERAMDMVVEKGLPVRAEAKAKK
;
A
#
# COMPACT_ATOMS: atom_id res chain seq x y z
N MET A 1 4.02 7.07 97.72
CA MET A 1 2.55 7.03 97.71
C MET A 1 2.09 7.66 96.42
N ASP A 2 1.23 6.91 95.75
CA ASP A 2 0.88 6.95 94.34
C ASP A 2 0.08 8.14 93.84
N THR A 3 -0.01 8.17 92.50
CA THR A 3 -1.07 8.74 91.65
C THR A 3 -0.88 10.22 91.29
N LYS A 4 -1.03 10.69 90.05
CA LYS A 4 -1.75 10.18 88.89
C LYS A 4 -1.29 10.98 87.65
N SER A 5 -0.94 10.33 86.55
CA SER A 5 -0.89 10.97 85.23
C SER A 5 -2.32 11.34 84.79
N PRO A 6 -2.58 12.56 84.30
CA PRO A 6 -3.71 12.79 83.42
C PRO A 6 -3.25 12.70 81.96
N ALA A 7 -3.86 11.79 81.22
CA ALA A 7 -3.83 11.78 79.76
C ALA A 7 -4.44 13.10 79.25
N VAL A 8 -3.65 13.91 78.55
CA VAL A 8 -4.19 15.04 77.79
C VAL A 8 -4.32 14.58 76.34
N HIS A 9 -5.56 14.37 75.94
CA HIS A 9 -5.96 14.11 74.57
C HIS A 9 -5.42 15.20 73.65
N SER A 10 -4.69 14.80 72.62
CA SER A 10 -4.38 15.63 71.46
C SER A 10 -5.69 16.12 70.85
N SER A 11 -6.04 17.39 71.09
CA SER A 11 -7.16 18.03 70.40
C SER A 11 -6.84 18.04 68.91
N ALA A 12 -7.55 17.24 68.13
CA ALA A 12 -7.59 17.36 66.68
C ALA A 12 -8.19 18.72 66.34
N GLY A 13 -7.34 19.74 66.17
CA GLY A 13 -7.74 21.05 65.68
C GLY A 13 -8.21 20.90 64.23
N HIS A 14 -9.45 21.26 63.95
CA HIS A 14 -9.93 21.42 62.59
C HIS A 14 -9.69 22.86 62.13
N GLU A 15 -9.30 23.03 60.87
CA GLU A 15 -9.00 24.32 60.27
C GLU A 15 -10.28 25.18 60.20
N THR A 16 -10.29 26.31 60.91
CA THR A 16 -11.45 27.20 61.05
C THR A 16 -11.54 28.25 59.94
N ARG A 17 -10.75 28.10 58.87
CA ARG A 17 -10.66 29.07 57.80
C ARG A 17 -11.16 28.44 56.51
N ASP A 18 -12.44 28.67 56.23
CA ASP A 18 -13.04 28.25 54.96
C ASP A 18 -12.30 28.90 53.78
N ALA A 19 -12.22 28.17 52.67
CA ALA A 19 -11.63 28.67 51.44
C ALA A 19 -12.35 29.95 51.00
N ASN A 20 -11.59 31.02 50.78
CA ASN A 20 -12.17 32.31 50.36
C ASN A 20 -12.85 32.16 48.99
N PRO A 21 -14.18 32.36 48.89
CA PRO A 21 -14.93 32.15 47.65
C PRO A 21 -14.43 33.04 46.52
N ARG A 22 -13.95 34.25 46.84
CA ARG A 22 -13.38 35.18 45.86
C ARG A 22 -12.08 34.62 45.26
N SER A 23 -11.23 34.00 46.08
CA SER A 23 -10.00 33.38 45.60
C SER A 23 -10.30 32.16 44.73
N LEU A 24 -11.32 31.38 45.08
CA LEU A 24 -11.75 30.23 44.31
C LEU A 24 -12.31 30.64 42.94
N LEU A 25 -13.12 31.70 42.89
CA LEU A 25 -13.66 32.24 41.64
C LEU A 25 -12.57 32.85 40.75
N ILE A 26 -11.61 33.57 41.31
CA ILE A 26 -10.47 34.11 40.55
C ILE A 26 -9.62 32.96 40.00
N PHE A 27 -9.34 31.94 40.81
CA PHE A 27 -8.56 30.79 40.39
C PHE A 27 -9.25 30.01 39.26
N GLY A 28 -10.55 29.72 39.40
CA GLY A 28 -11.34 29.09 38.35
C GLY A 28 -11.41 29.94 37.08
N GLY A 29 -11.64 31.24 37.23
CA GLY A 29 -11.65 32.19 36.12
C GLY A 29 -10.30 32.26 35.40
N ALA A 30 -9.18 32.22 36.13
CA ALA A 30 -7.84 32.20 35.57
C ALA A 30 -7.61 30.94 34.72
N ILE A 31 -8.04 29.76 35.19
CA ILE A 31 -7.94 28.51 34.43
C ILE A 31 -8.71 28.62 33.10
N VAL A 32 -9.96 29.08 33.16
CA VAL A 32 -10.79 29.26 31.95
C VAL A 32 -10.15 30.25 31.00
N ALA A 33 -9.66 31.39 31.50
CA ALA A 33 -8.98 32.39 30.69
C ALA A 33 -7.72 31.83 30.03
N THR A 34 -6.91 31.03 30.75
CA THR A 34 -5.73 30.37 30.19
C THR A 34 -6.09 29.36 29.11
N LEU A 35 -7.13 28.53 29.31
CA LEU A 35 -7.58 27.57 28.30
C LEU A 35 -8.07 28.28 27.02
N VAL A 36 -8.85 29.34 27.19
CA VAL A 36 -9.33 30.16 26.07
C VAL A 36 -8.15 30.79 25.33
N PHE A 37 -7.20 31.38 26.05
CA PHE A 37 -6.00 31.96 25.47
C PHE A 37 -5.18 30.93 24.68
N LEU A 38 -4.92 29.75 25.25
CA LEU A 38 -4.20 28.67 24.57
C LEU A 38 -4.95 28.18 23.32
N SER A 39 -6.28 28.07 23.39
CA SER A 39 -7.11 27.69 22.25
C SER A 39 -7.01 28.71 21.11
N PHE A 40 -7.05 30.02 21.42
CA PHE A 40 -6.87 31.07 20.42
C PHE A 40 -5.46 31.11 19.85
N LEU A 41 -4.43 30.91 20.69
CA LEU A 41 -3.05 30.80 20.24
C LEU A 41 -2.88 29.63 19.27
N MET A 42 -3.43 28.47 19.63
CA MET A 42 -3.38 27.27 18.79
C MET A 42 -4.10 27.47 17.47
N LEU A 43 -5.28 28.10 17.46
CA LEU A 43 -6.01 28.46 16.24
C LEU A 43 -5.24 29.45 15.37
N GLY A 44 -4.60 30.46 15.97
CA GLY A 44 -3.78 31.44 15.26
C GLY A 44 -2.57 30.80 14.59
N VAL A 45 -1.83 29.98 15.34
CA VAL A 45 -0.69 29.20 14.82
C VAL A 45 -1.17 28.23 13.73
N PHE A 46 -2.24 27.48 13.97
CA PHE A 46 -2.79 26.56 12.99
C PHE A 46 -3.18 27.27 11.69
N ARG A 47 -3.88 28.41 11.78
CA ARG A 47 -4.25 29.20 10.60
C ARG A 47 -3.04 29.73 9.85
N PHE A 48 -2.05 30.24 10.58
CA PHE A 48 -0.80 30.72 9.99
C PHE A 48 -0.08 29.61 9.21
N PHE A 49 0.13 28.45 9.84
CA PHE A 49 0.77 27.30 9.18
C PHE A 49 -0.09 26.70 8.06
N SER A 50 -1.42 26.62 8.22
CA SER A 50 -2.31 26.09 7.17
C SER A 50 -2.33 26.96 5.91
N ASN A 51 -2.12 28.28 6.05
CA ASN A 51 -2.13 29.22 4.94
C ASN A 51 -0.74 29.36 4.29
N THR A 52 0.33 29.02 5.01
CA THR A 52 1.72 29.14 4.52
C THR A 52 2.32 27.82 4.07
N GLN A 53 1.83 26.69 4.59
CA GLN A 53 2.31 25.36 4.27
C GLN A 53 1.11 24.51 3.84
N SER A 54 1.09 24.07 2.58
CA SER A 54 0.15 23.03 2.18
C SER A 54 0.42 21.82 3.08
N LEU A 55 -0.56 21.39 3.88
CA LEU A 55 -0.49 20.11 4.57
C LEU A 55 -0.17 19.09 3.46
N GLY A 56 1.04 18.54 3.50
CA GLY A 56 1.56 17.69 2.44
C GLY A 56 0.64 16.48 2.18
N PRO A 57 0.98 15.60 1.23
CA PRO A 57 0.20 14.39 0.98
C PRO A 57 -0.12 13.69 2.30
N PRO A 58 -1.35 13.15 2.46
CA PRO A 58 -1.85 12.67 3.74
C PRO A 58 -0.84 11.74 4.40
N ALA A 59 -0.62 11.91 5.70
CA ALA A 59 0.30 11.12 6.55
C ALA A 59 -0.16 9.66 6.76
N SER A 60 -0.69 9.05 5.70
CA SER A 60 -0.94 7.63 5.63
C SER A 60 0.42 6.95 5.39
N PRO A 61 0.82 5.97 6.23
CA PRO A 61 2.02 5.17 6.00
C PRO A 61 1.96 4.32 4.71
N PHE A 62 0.83 4.36 3.99
CA PHE A 62 0.62 3.73 2.69
C PHE A 62 0.50 4.73 1.54
N ALA A 63 0.57 6.04 1.80
CA ALA A 63 0.50 7.09 0.77
C ALA A 63 1.78 7.17 -0.06
N GLN A 64 2.90 6.69 0.47
CA GLN A 64 4.09 6.41 -0.33
C GLN A 64 3.82 5.14 -1.13
N GLN A 65 3.57 5.35 -2.42
CA GLN A 65 3.52 4.32 -3.47
C GLN A 65 4.56 3.26 -3.14
N ARG A 66 4.12 2.04 -2.79
CA ARG A 66 5.02 0.90 -2.62
C ARG A 66 5.91 0.83 -3.86
N PRO A 67 7.25 0.94 -3.73
CA PRO A 67 8.12 0.74 -4.89
C PRO A 67 7.79 -0.65 -5.44
N LEU A 68 7.35 -0.67 -6.70
CA LEU A 68 6.91 -1.89 -7.34
C LEU A 68 8.13 -2.82 -7.41
N PRO A 69 8.04 -4.08 -6.95
CA PRO A 69 9.18 -4.99 -6.97
C PRO A 69 9.71 -5.14 -8.41
N PRO A 70 11.02 -5.36 -8.57
CA PRO A 70 11.59 -5.68 -9.88
C PRO A 70 10.91 -6.95 -10.43
N ALA A 71 10.89 -7.08 -11.76
CA ALA A 71 10.30 -8.25 -12.40
C ALA A 71 11.03 -9.55 -11.98
N PRO A 72 10.33 -10.70 -11.92
CA PRO A 72 8.92 -10.91 -12.26
C PRO A 72 7.95 -10.50 -11.13
N ARG A 73 6.87 -9.83 -11.51
CA ARG A 73 5.81 -9.42 -10.58
C ARG A 73 4.77 -10.52 -10.46
N LEU A 74 3.99 -10.47 -9.38
CA LEU A 74 2.81 -11.31 -9.24
C LEU A 74 1.84 -11.02 -10.39
N GLN A 75 1.47 -12.08 -11.12
CA GLN A 75 0.47 -12.01 -12.17
C GLN A 75 -0.92 -11.89 -11.52
N VAL A 76 -1.66 -10.84 -11.87
CA VAL A 76 -2.95 -10.52 -11.22
C VAL A 76 -4.06 -11.45 -11.71
N GLU A 77 -4.03 -11.80 -13.01
CA GLU A 77 -5.08 -12.58 -13.67
C GLU A 77 -4.50 -13.74 -14.50
N PRO A 78 -3.84 -14.73 -13.86
CA PRO A 78 -3.13 -15.80 -14.57
C PRO A 78 -4.04 -16.62 -15.50
N GLN A 79 -5.31 -16.80 -15.15
CA GLN A 79 -6.25 -17.56 -15.98
C GLN A 79 -6.60 -16.84 -17.28
N LEU A 80 -6.83 -15.53 -17.22
CA LEU A 80 -7.13 -14.73 -18.41
C LEU A 80 -5.92 -14.69 -19.33
N ASP A 81 -4.73 -14.48 -18.77
CA ASP A 81 -3.48 -14.42 -19.53
C ASP A 81 -3.17 -15.75 -20.21
N LEU A 82 -3.38 -16.89 -19.53
CA LEU A 82 -3.23 -18.21 -20.13
C LEU A 82 -4.26 -18.44 -21.26
N GLY A 83 -5.51 -18.02 -21.06
CA GLY A 83 -6.54 -18.12 -22.10
C GLY A 83 -6.18 -17.31 -23.35
N GLN A 84 -5.67 -16.09 -23.18
CA GLN A 84 -5.20 -15.27 -24.30
C GLN A 84 -3.96 -15.86 -24.99
N LEU A 85 -3.05 -16.46 -24.23
CA LEU A 85 -1.89 -17.15 -24.79
C LEU A 85 -2.33 -18.30 -25.70
N HIS A 86 -3.17 -19.20 -25.19
CA HIS A 86 -3.67 -20.33 -25.96
C HIS A 86 -4.45 -19.86 -27.20
N ALA A 87 -5.31 -18.86 -27.08
CA ALA A 87 -6.06 -18.33 -28.23
C ALA A 87 -5.13 -17.83 -29.36
N ARG A 88 -4.02 -17.16 -29.01
CA ARG A 88 -3.03 -16.70 -29.99
C ARG A 88 -2.23 -17.85 -30.60
N GLU A 89 -1.98 -18.91 -29.85
CA GLU A 89 -1.31 -20.12 -30.34
C GLU A 89 -2.23 -20.88 -31.30
N ASP A 90 -3.49 -21.06 -30.94
CA ASP A 90 -4.51 -21.71 -31.76
C ASP A 90 -4.74 -20.96 -33.08
N GLU A 91 -4.79 -19.63 -33.06
CA GLU A 91 -4.90 -18.83 -34.29
C GLU A 91 -3.69 -19.05 -35.22
N LYS A 92 -2.49 -19.23 -34.66
CA LYS A 92 -1.29 -19.51 -35.44
C LYS A 92 -1.27 -20.93 -35.98
N LEU A 93 -1.72 -21.91 -35.20
CA LEU A 93 -1.70 -23.33 -35.56
C LEU A 93 -2.74 -23.66 -36.62
N HIS A 94 -3.96 -23.13 -36.50
CA HIS A 94 -5.08 -23.49 -37.38
C HIS A 94 -5.32 -22.47 -38.51
N GLY A 95 -4.62 -21.32 -38.48
CA GLY A 95 -4.83 -20.23 -39.41
C GLY A 95 -3.68 -20.03 -40.40
N TYR A 96 -4.04 -19.71 -41.64
CA TYR A 96 -3.09 -19.21 -42.64
C TYR A 96 -2.51 -17.85 -42.22
N GLY A 97 -1.27 -17.60 -42.60
CA GLY A 97 -0.63 -16.33 -42.33
C GLY A 97 0.61 -16.11 -43.18
N TRP A 98 1.17 -14.91 -43.12
CA TRP A 98 2.47 -14.62 -43.70
C TRP A 98 3.54 -14.71 -42.63
N VAL A 99 4.63 -15.41 -42.92
CA VAL A 99 5.85 -15.39 -42.10
C VAL A 99 6.78 -14.29 -42.62
N ASP A 100 6.99 -14.25 -43.94
CA ASP A 100 7.71 -13.19 -44.64
C ASP A 100 7.07 -12.96 -46.01
N ARG A 101 6.42 -11.82 -46.19
CA ARG A 101 5.76 -11.46 -47.45
C ARG A 101 6.76 -11.21 -48.58
N ASN A 102 7.94 -10.67 -48.28
CA ASN A 102 8.92 -10.30 -49.28
C ASN A 102 9.64 -11.54 -49.82
N ALA A 103 9.90 -12.51 -48.93
CA ALA A 103 10.46 -13.81 -49.32
C ALA A 103 9.40 -14.81 -49.83
N GLY A 104 8.11 -14.44 -49.84
CA GLY A 104 7.02 -15.32 -50.29
C GLY A 104 6.72 -16.48 -49.33
N VAL A 105 7.12 -16.39 -48.06
CA VAL A 105 6.98 -17.46 -47.08
C VAL A 105 5.66 -17.34 -46.32
N VAL A 106 4.80 -18.33 -46.49
CA VAL A 106 3.49 -18.43 -45.82
C VAL A 106 3.49 -19.48 -44.71
N ARG A 107 2.70 -19.22 -43.67
CA ARG A 107 2.29 -20.18 -42.65
C ARG A 107 1.03 -20.89 -43.14
N LEU A 108 1.04 -22.22 -43.09
CA LEU A 108 -0.14 -23.04 -43.32
C LEU A 108 -0.66 -23.61 -41.99
N PRO A 109 -1.97 -23.93 -41.90
CA PRO A 109 -2.52 -24.71 -40.81
C PRO A 109 -1.74 -26.02 -40.63
N ILE A 110 -1.54 -26.41 -39.38
CA ILE A 110 -0.68 -27.54 -39.03
C ILE A 110 -1.21 -28.86 -39.59
N GLU A 111 -2.54 -29.05 -39.64
CA GLU A 111 -3.19 -30.21 -40.23
C GLU A 111 -2.79 -30.37 -41.69
N ARG A 112 -2.87 -29.27 -42.45
CA ARG A 112 -2.50 -29.29 -43.87
C ARG A 112 -1.00 -29.51 -44.06
N ALA A 113 -0.17 -28.96 -43.17
CA ALA A 113 1.26 -29.21 -43.19
C ALA A 113 1.57 -30.70 -42.98
N MET A 114 0.90 -31.35 -42.02
CA MET A 114 1.05 -32.78 -41.77
C MET A 114 0.63 -33.62 -42.98
N ASP A 115 -0.52 -33.34 -43.60
CA ASP A 115 -0.98 -34.03 -44.81
C ASP A 115 0.05 -33.94 -45.94
N MET A 116 0.56 -32.74 -46.20
CA MET A 116 1.55 -32.53 -47.25
C MET A 116 2.87 -33.26 -46.97
N VAL A 117 3.27 -33.37 -45.70
CA VAL A 117 4.48 -34.12 -45.31
C VAL A 117 4.28 -35.62 -45.52
N VAL A 118 3.09 -36.15 -45.20
CA VAL A 118 2.76 -37.55 -45.47
C VAL A 118 2.71 -37.83 -46.96
N GLU A 119 2.09 -36.95 -47.76
CA GLU A 119 1.99 -37.07 -49.22
C GLU A 119 3.37 -37.02 -49.90
N LYS A 120 4.26 -36.11 -49.47
CA LYS A 120 5.57 -35.88 -50.10
C LYS A 120 6.69 -36.76 -49.54
N GLY A 121 6.49 -37.32 -48.35
CA GLY A 121 7.54 -37.97 -47.57
C GLY A 121 8.55 -36.98 -46.97
N LEU A 122 9.34 -37.46 -46.01
CA LEU A 122 10.43 -36.67 -45.42
C LEU A 122 11.66 -36.68 -46.35
N PRO A 123 12.39 -35.55 -46.44
CA PRO A 123 13.63 -35.53 -47.21
C PRO A 123 14.64 -36.52 -46.62
N VAL A 124 14.99 -37.54 -47.40
CA VAL A 124 16.02 -38.50 -47.03
C VAL A 124 17.39 -37.88 -47.31
N ARG A 125 18.29 -37.90 -46.33
CA ARG A 125 19.68 -37.47 -46.55
C ARG A 125 20.30 -38.34 -47.64
N ALA A 126 20.63 -37.76 -48.79
CA ALA A 126 21.36 -38.49 -49.83
C ALA A 126 22.66 -39.03 -49.23
N GLU A 127 22.89 -40.34 -49.38
CA GLU A 127 24.18 -40.95 -49.05
C GLU A 127 25.26 -40.12 -49.73
N ALA A 128 26.15 -39.55 -48.92
CA ALA A 128 27.32 -38.85 -49.42
C ALA A 128 28.05 -39.84 -50.32
N LYS A 129 28.00 -39.60 -51.63
CA LYS A 129 28.68 -40.38 -52.66
C LYS A 129 30.13 -40.51 -52.22
N ALA A 130 30.49 -41.67 -51.67
CA ALA A 130 31.83 -41.98 -51.23
C ALA A 130 32.70 -41.95 -52.48
N LYS A 131 33.34 -40.81 -52.70
CA LYS A 131 34.28 -40.59 -53.78
C LYS A 131 35.50 -41.46 -53.49
N LYS A 132 35.61 -42.57 -54.20
CA LYS A 132 36.83 -43.37 -54.30
C LYS A 132 37.79 -42.70 -55.29
#